data_AF-A0A364REJ4-F1
#
_entry.id   AF-A0A364REJ4-F1
#
_cell.length_a   1.000
_cell.length_b   1.000
_cell.length_c   1.000
_cell.angle_alpha   90.00
_cell.angle_beta   90.00
_cell.angle_gamma   90.00
#
_symmetry.space_group_name_H-M   'P 1'
#
loop_
_entity.id
_entity.type
_entity.pdbx_description
1 polymer ?
#
loop_
_entity_poly.entity_id
_entity_poly.type
_entity_poly.pdbx_seq_one_letter_code
_entity_poly.pdbx_strand_id
1 'polypeptide(L)'
;MLGNVHTQQLLVVFTETTSEKQKEQALLKYEFVKQPEGRLGREAGLVHTVNLKPGLGCKQVEQAIQLLAADSRIAYAAPYFISGSDVIGLSNEAMVTVTPGNSDLLKSYVAGFNAKITQPLADNLYLVQVDKNSKGNTLALVAYLQGKAGIALAEPDFILSLPGADKPIPPRRVAGSQQRR
;
A
#
# COMPACT_ATOMS: atom_id res chain seq x y z
N MET A 1 1.78 11.02 -14.74
CA MET A 1 0.69 10.02 -14.88
C MET A 1 1.20 8.69 -14.34
N LEU A 2 0.38 7.92 -13.63
CA LEU A 2 0.77 6.63 -13.04
C LEU A 2 0.79 5.46 -14.05
N GLY A 3 0.38 5.70 -15.29
CA GLY A 3 0.26 4.68 -16.32
C GLY A 3 -1.02 3.86 -16.21
N ASN A 4 -0.99 2.61 -16.69
CA ASN A 4 -2.16 1.73 -16.75
C ASN A 4 -2.27 0.88 -15.48
N VAL A 5 -3.50 0.54 -15.05
CA VAL A 5 -3.70 -0.39 -13.92
C VAL A 5 -3.08 -1.75 -14.25
N HIS A 6 -2.29 -2.27 -13.33
CA HIS A 6 -1.75 -3.62 -13.39
C HIS A 6 -2.81 -4.61 -12.90
N THR A 7 -3.38 -5.39 -13.82
CA THR A 7 -4.57 -6.19 -13.52
C THR A 7 -4.29 -7.52 -12.83
N GLN A 8 -3.03 -7.77 -12.46
CA GLN A 8 -2.62 -9.02 -11.81
C GLN A 8 -2.22 -8.84 -10.34
N GLN A 9 -2.14 -7.60 -9.83
CA GLN A 9 -1.74 -7.34 -8.45
C GLN A 9 -2.58 -6.25 -7.79
N LEU A 10 -2.91 -6.47 -6.51
CA LEU A 10 -3.46 -5.47 -5.62
C LEU A 10 -2.57 -5.30 -4.39
N LEU A 11 -2.66 -4.13 -3.79
CA LEU A 11 -2.09 -3.80 -2.50
C LEU A 11 -3.19 -3.87 -1.46
N VAL A 12 -2.94 -4.57 -0.35
CA VAL A 12 -3.88 -4.70 0.78
C VAL A 12 -3.17 -4.41 2.10
N VAL A 13 -3.82 -3.63 2.95
CA VAL A 13 -3.42 -3.40 4.35
C VAL A 13 -4.53 -3.92 5.24
N PHE A 14 -4.18 -4.75 6.21
CA PHE A 14 -5.12 -5.28 7.20
C PHE A 14 -5.17 -4.37 8.43
N THR A 15 -6.26 -4.44 9.19
CA THR A 15 -6.32 -3.82 10.51
C THR A 15 -5.29 -4.46 11.44
N GLU A 16 -4.75 -3.67 12.38
CA GLU A 16 -3.70 -4.11 13.32
C GLU A 16 -4.12 -5.33 14.16
N THR A 17 -5.42 -5.51 14.39
CA THR A 17 -5.99 -6.62 15.16
C THR A 17 -6.13 -7.92 14.38
N THR A 18 -5.91 -7.91 13.06
CA THR A 18 -6.10 -9.10 12.22
C THR A 18 -4.87 -10.00 12.27
N SER A 19 -5.03 -11.19 12.85
CA SER A 19 -3.97 -12.22 12.88
C SER A 19 -3.65 -12.77 11.49
N GLU A 20 -2.45 -13.33 11.31
CA GLU A 20 -2.02 -13.90 10.02
C GLU A 20 -2.97 -14.94 9.43
N LYS A 21 -3.52 -15.82 10.28
CA LYS A 21 -4.54 -16.80 9.86
C LYS A 21 -5.81 -16.12 9.38
N GLN A 22 -6.25 -15.04 10.04
CA GLN A 22 -7.42 -14.28 9.63
C GLN A 22 -7.16 -13.49 8.33
N LYS A 23 -5.94 -13.00 8.10
CA LYS A 23 -5.55 -12.34 6.86
C LYS A 23 -5.68 -13.29 5.67
N GLU A 24 -5.13 -14.50 5.80
CA GLU A 24 -5.22 -15.52 4.76
C GLU A 24 -6.69 -15.90 4.49
N GLN A 25 -7.47 -16.18 5.54
CA GLN A 25 -8.90 -16.46 5.41
C GLN A 25 -9.70 -15.30 4.81
N ALA A 26 -9.28 -14.05 5.04
CA ALA A 26 -9.92 -12.89 4.46
C ALA A 26 -9.73 -12.84 2.94
N LEU A 27 -8.59 -13.28 2.43
CA LEU A 27 -8.28 -13.26 1.01
C LEU A 27 -8.82 -14.50 0.28
N LEU A 28 -8.75 -15.68 0.89
CA LEU A 28 -9.14 -16.96 0.26
C LEU A 28 -10.64 -17.05 -0.09
N LYS A 29 -11.50 -16.25 0.55
CA LYS A 29 -12.94 -16.23 0.21
C LYS A 29 -13.25 -15.53 -1.13
N TYR A 30 -12.29 -14.81 -1.70
CA TYR A 30 -12.50 -14.06 -2.94
C TYR A 30 -11.97 -14.85 -4.14
N GLU A 31 -12.87 -15.21 -5.07
CA GLU A 31 -12.51 -16.03 -6.23
C GLU A 31 -11.49 -15.37 -7.16
N PHE A 32 -11.33 -14.04 -7.15
CA PHE A 32 -10.34 -13.35 -7.96
C PHE A 32 -8.92 -13.42 -7.39
N VAL A 33 -8.74 -13.89 -6.15
CA VAL A 33 -7.42 -14.04 -5.54
C VAL A 33 -6.79 -15.36 -6.00
N LYS A 34 -5.54 -15.29 -6.49
CA LYS A 34 -4.72 -16.47 -6.80
C LYS A 34 -4.04 -16.96 -5.54
N GLN A 35 -3.15 -16.14 -4.97
CA GLN A 35 -2.44 -16.38 -3.70
C GLN A 35 -2.01 -15.01 -3.12
N PRO A 36 -1.97 -14.84 -1.78
CA PRO A 36 -1.27 -13.70 -1.18
C PRO A 36 0.24 -13.83 -1.47
N GLU A 37 0.85 -12.79 -2.04
CA GLU A 37 2.27 -12.78 -2.37
C GLU A 37 2.98 -11.71 -1.54
N GLY A 38 3.97 -12.11 -0.75
CA GLY A 38 4.88 -11.17 -0.12
C GLY A 38 4.27 -10.27 0.96
N ARG A 39 5.16 -9.64 1.70
CA ARG A 39 4.86 -8.66 2.75
C ARG A 39 5.97 -7.63 2.74
N LEU A 40 5.60 -6.36 2.83
CA LEU A 40 6.55 -5.27 2.99
C LEU A 40 6.26 -4.56 4.32
N GLY A 41 7.30 -4.44 5.16
CA GLY A 41 7.24 -3.62 6.37
C GLY A 41 7.37 -2.13 6.01
N ARG A 42 6.51 -1.32 6.61
CA ARG A 42 6.45 0.15 6.46
C ARG A 42 6.28 0.79 7.82
N GLU A 43 6.47 2.10 7.88
CA GLU A 43 6.30 2.87 9.12
C GLU A 43 4.86 2.76 9.65
N ALA A 44 3.84 2.78 8.78
CA ALA A 44 2.44 2.63 9.19
C ALA A 44 1.95 1.18 9.32
N GLY A 45 2.83 0.18 9.13
CA GLY A 45 2.51 -1.23 9.33
C GLY A 45 2.89 -2.15 8.15
N LEU A 46 2.26 -3.32 8.10
CA LEU A 46 2.53 -4.32 7.06
C LEU A 46 1.60 -4.14 5.87
N VAL A 47 2.21 -4.04 4.69
CA VAL A 47 1.52 -4.03 3.41
C VAL A 47 1.67 -5.39 2.73
N HIS A 48 0.58 -5.89 2.16
CA HIS A 48 0.52 -7.18 1.50
C HIS A 48 0.26 -7.00 0.00
N THR A 49 1.02 -7.71 -0.83
CA THR A 49 0.70 -7.83 -2.25
C THR A 49 -0.23 -9.03 -2.44
N VAL A 50 -1.27 -8.86 -3.25
CA VAL A 50 -2.25 -9.91 -3.52
C VAL A 50 -2.26 -10.16 -5.01
N ASN A 51 -1.86 -11.37 -5.41
CA ASN A 51 -1.93 -11.77 -6.80
C ASN A 51 -3.36 -12.10 -7.18
N LEU A 52 -3.76 -11.54 -8.30
CA LEU A 52 -5.05 -11.78 -8.92
C LEU A 52 -4.97 -12.90 -9.95
N LYS A 53 -6.10 -13.56 -10.19
CA LYS A 53 -6.24 -14.52 -11.29
C LYS A 53 -6.08 -13.79 -12.64
N PRO A 54 -5.50 -14.45 -13.66
CA PRO A 54 -5.35 -13.87 -14.98
C PRO A 54 -6.72 -13.58 -15.63
N GLY A 55 -6.74 -12.64 -16.57
CA GLY A 55 -7.94 -12.31 -17.36
C GLY A 55 -8.82 -11.19 -16.80
N LEU A 56 -8.44 -10.58 -15.68
CA LEU A 56 -9.12 -9.40 -15.15
C LEU A 56 -8.78 -8.15 -15.97
N GLY A 57 -9.79 -7.34 -16.27
CA GLY A 57 -9.67 -5.98 -16.80
C GLY A 57 -9.82 -4.91 -15.72
N CYS A 58 -9.54 -3.64 -16.04
CA CYS A 58 -9.54 -2.53 -15.07
C CYS A 58 -10.81 -2.43 -14.24
N LYS A 59 -12.00 -2.55 -14.86
CA LYS A 59 -13.28 -2.50 -14.15
C LYS A 59 -13.43 -3.62 -13.11
N GLN A 60 -12.93 -4.82 -13.41
CA GLN A 60 -13.00 -5.95 -12.48
C GLN A 60 -11.99 -5.79 -11.34
N VAL A 61 -10.85 -5.15 -11.60
CA VAL A 61 -9.88 -4.77 -10.55
C VAL A 61 -10.49 -3.73 -9.61
N GLU A 62 -11.17 -2.72 -10.15
CA GLU A 62 -11.90 -1.73 -9.34
C GLU A 62 -12.98 -2.39 -8.46
N GLN A 63 -13.75 -3.32 -9.03
CA GLN A 63 -14.73 -4.10 -8.26
C GLN A 63 -14.06 -4.96 -7.18
N ALA A 64 -12.93 -5.61 -7.48
CA ALA A 64 -12.17 -6.38 -6.50
C ALA A 64 -11.70 -5.51 -5.33
N ILE A 65 -11.20 -4.29 -5.62
CA ILE A 65 -10.80 -3.31 -4.59
C ILE A 65 -12.00 -2.93 -3.71
N GLN A 66 -13.17 -2.66 -4.30
CA GLN A 66 -14.39 -2.35 -3.55
C GLN A 66 -14.82 -3.51 -2.64
N LEU A 67 -14.77 -4.74 -3.14
CA LEU A 67 -15.10 -5.94 -2.38
C LEU A 67 -14.13 -6.20 -1.22
N LEU A 68 -12.84 -5.91 -1.41
CA LEU A 68 -11.82 -5.98 -0.37
C LEU A 68 -12.03 -4.88 0.68
N ALA A 69 -12.28 -3.64 0.25
CA ALA A 69 -12.51 -2.50 1.14
C ALA A 69 -13.74 -2.69 2.04
N ALA A 70 -14.74 -3.45 1.59
CA ALA A 70 -15.91 -3.81 2.38
C ALA A 70 -15.62 -4.84 3.50
N ASP A 71 -14.49 -5.55 3.48
CA ASP A 71 -14.12 -6.46 4.57
C ASP A 71 -13.71 -5.66 5.82
N SER A 72 -14.30 -5.98 6.98
CA SER A 72 -14.00 -5.29 8.23
C SER A 72 -12.52 -5.44 8.66
N ARG A 73 -11.85 -6.52 8.23
CA ARG A 73 -10.44 -6.82 8.52
C ARG A 73 -9.47 -6.08 7.62
N ILE A 74 -9.93 -5.53 6.50
CA ILE A 74 -9.10 -4.77 5.56
C ILE A 74 -9.23 -3.30 5.90
N ALA A 75 -8.09 -2.65 6.16
CA ALA A 75 -7.99 -1.23 6.44
C ALA A 75 -7.83 -0.42 5.15
N TYR A 76 -7.19 -0.99 4.13
CA TYR A 76 -6.97 -0.33 2.84
C TYR A 76 -6.78 -1.35 1.72
N ALA A 77 -7.25 -1.00 0.52
CA ALA A 77 -7.00 -1.76 -0.71
C ALA A 77 -6.78 -0.79 -1.88
N ALA A 78 -5.79 -1.06 -2.72
CA ALA A 78 -5.42 -0.19 -3.83
C ALA A 78 -4.81 -0.96 -5.01
N PRO A 79 -4.84 -0.39 -6.23
CA PRO A 79 -4.26 -1.02 -7.40
C PRO A 79 -2.73 -0.87 -7.44
N TYR A 80 -2.11 -1.77 -8.20
CA TYR A 80 -0.82 -1.51 -8.81
C TYR A 80 -1.00 -0.86 -10.20
N PHE A 81 0.02 -0.15 -10.65
CA PHE A 81 0.08 0.48 -11.96
C PHE A 81 1.36 0.09 -12.69
N ILE A 82 1.31 0.06 -14.01
CA ILE A 82 2.46 -0.10 -14.90
C ILE A 82 2.91 1.29 -15.33
N SER A 83 4.12 1.68 -14.93
CA SER A 83 4.74 2.97 -15.25
C SER A 83 6.11 2.74 -15.87
N GLY A 84 6.20 2.82 -17.21
CA GLY A 84 7.41 2.44 -17.94
C GLY A 84 7.70 0.93 -17.82
N SER A 85 8.89 0.58 -17.33
CA SER A 85 9.28 -0.80 -17.00
C SER A 85 8.81 -1.27 -15.62
N ASP A 86 8.28 -0.35 -14.82
CA ASP A 86 8.08 -0.57 -13.39
C ASP A 86 6.61 -0.87 -13.07
N VAL A 87 6.41 -1.68 -12.04
CA VAL A 87 5.10 -1.95 -11.47
C VAL A 87 5.05 -1.30 -10.08
N ILE A 88 4.21 -0.28 -9.92
CA ILE A 88 4.14 0.55 -8.73
C ILE A 88 2.79 0.42 -8.01
N GLY A 89 2.82 0.12 -6.72
CA GLY A 89 1.65 0.01 -5.86
C GLY A 89 1.35 1.33 -5.19
N LEU A 90 0.10 1.77 -5.22
CA LEU A 90 -0.32 2.94 -4.48
C LEU A 90 -0.48 2.59 -2.99
N SER A 91 0.50 2.96 -2.17
CA SER A 91 0.43 2.71 -0.73
C SER A 91 -0.68 3.54 -0.07
N ASN A 92 -0.94 3.27 1.20
CA ASN A 92 -1.84 4.04 2.04
C ASN A 92 -1.15 5.22 2.75
N GLU A 93 0.02 5.64 2.29
CA GLU A 93 0.86 6.66 2.92
C GLU A 93 1.23 7.78 1.92
N ALA A 94 1.21 9.02 2.37
CA ALA A 94 1.72 10.19 1.65
C ALA A 94 2.78 10.90 2.49
N MET A 95 3.84 11.37 1.83
CA MET A 95 4.80 12.29 2.43
C MET A 95 4.32 13.72 2.21
N VAL A 96 4.28 14.50 3.29
CA VAL A 96 3.81 15.89 3.27
C VAL A 96 4.84 16.79 3.91
N THR A 97 5.39 17.71 3.12
CA THR A 97 6.27 18.78 3.60
C THR A 97 5.45 20.03 3.87
N VAL A 98 5.55 20.58 5.08
CA VAL A 98 4.90 21.83 5.47
C VAL A 98 5.89 22.99 5.46
N THR A 99 5.40 24.21 5.30
CA THR A 99 6.20 25.40 5.57
C THR A 99 6.45 25.53 7.08
N PRO A 100 7.66 25.93 7.53
CA PRO A 100 7.95 26.08 8.96
C PRO A 100 6.87 26.86 9.73
N GLY A 101 6.49 26.34 10.89
CA GLY A 101 5.45 26.93 11.74
C GLY A 101 3.99 26.61 11.36
N ASN A 102 3.75 25.85 10.29
CA ASN A 102 2.38 25.56 9.80
C ASN A 102 1.90 24.13 10.05
N SER A 103 2.49 23.41 11.01
CA SER A 103 2.10 22.02 11.31
C SER A 103 0.66 21.88 11.79
N ASP A 104 0.09 22.90 12.43
CA ASP A 104 -1.32 22.89 12.86
C ASP A 104 -2.30 22.99 11.68
N LEU A 105 -1.93 23.65 10.58
CA LEU A 105 -2.72 23.64 9.35
C LEU A 105 -2.77 22.23 8.76
N LEU A 106 -1.64 21.51 8.74
CA LEU A 106 -1.61 20.12 8.30
C LEU A 106 -2.54 19.25 9.16
N LYS A 107 -2.50 19.36 10.50
CA LYS A 107 -3.40 18.62 11.39
C LYS A 107 -4.88 18.87 11.05
N SER A 108 -5.24 20.12 10.80
CA SER A 108 -6.61 20.51 10.41
C SER A 108 -7.02 19.88 9.07
N TYR A 109 -6.15 19.92 8.06
CA TYR A 109 -6.43 19.31 6.76
C TYR A 109 -6.52 17.79 6.81
N VAL A 110 -5.60 17.14 7.53
CA VAL A 110 -5.57 15.68 7.70
C VAL A 110 -6.81 15.20 8.45
N ALA A 111 -7.19 15.86 9.54
CA ALA A 111 -8.45 15.59 10.24
C ALA A 111 -9.66 15.78 9.32
N GLY A 112 -9.68 16.87 8.54
CA GLY A 112 -10.73 17.13 7.56
C GLY A 112 -10.82 16.10 6.43
N PHE A 113 -9.77 15.32 6.18
CA PHE A 113 -9.76 14.22 5.21
C PHE A 113 -10.03 12.85 5.84
N ASN A 114 -10.23 12.78 7.17
CA ASN A 114 -10.26 11.55 7.95
C ASN A 114 -8.99 10.70 7.73
N ALA A 115 -7.82 11.35 7.65
CA ALA A 115 -6.52 10.71 7.58
C ALA A 115 -5.80 10.83 8.94
N LYS A 116 -4.66 10.16 9.08
CA LYS A 116 -3.87 10.14 10.32
C LYS A 116 -2.43 10.57 10.04
N ILE A 117 -1.88 11.48 10.84
CA ILE A 117 -0.43 11.72 10.88
C ILE A 117 0.17 10.60 11.72
N THR A 118 1.07 9.78 11.16
CA THR A 118 1.68 8.66 11.90
C THR A 118 2.81 9.14 12.78
N GLN A 119 3.81 9.79 12.19
CA GLN A 119 4.90 10.46 12.90
C GLN A 119 5.57 11.51 11.98
N PRO A 120 6.19 12.57 12.55
CA PRO A 120 7.11 13.40 11.79
C PRO A 120 8.34 12.57 11.39
N LEU A 121 8.71 12.64 10.11
CA LEU A 121 9.92 12.00 9.57
C LEU A 121 11.15 12.89 9.73
N ALA A 122 10.95 14.21 9.65
CA ALA A 122 11.97 15.23 9.87
C ALA A 122 11.27 16.56 10.22
N ASP A 123 12.06 17.61 10.44
CA ASP A 123 11.53 18.96 10.62
C ASP A 123 10.66 19.34 9.42
N ASN A 124 9.38 19.56 9.69
CA ASN A 124 8.37 19.90 8.70
C ASN A 124 8.03 18.83 7.65
N LEU A 125 8.53 17.60 7.80
CA LEU A 125 8.17 16.47 6.92
C LEU A 125 7.37 15.44 7.73
N TYR A 126 6.18 15.12 7.24
CA TYR A 126 5.22 14.24 7.91
C TYR A 126 4.83 13.08 7.01
N LEU A 127 4.64 11.93 7.62
CA LEU A 127 3.96 10.81 6.98
C LEU A 127 2.47 10.85 7.36
N VAL A 128 1.61 10.87 6.34
CA VAL A 128 0.15 10.88 6.48
C VAL A 128 -0.41 9.60 5.92
N GLN A 129 -1.12 8.86 6.74
CA GLN A 129 -1.76 7.61 6.42
C GLN A 129 -3.25 7.80 6.11
N VAL A 130 -3.75 7.13 5.08
CA VAL A 130 -5.18 6.97 4.80
C VAL A 130 -5.64 5.55 5.10
N ASP A 131 -6.92 5.39 5.36
CA ASP A 131 -7.60 4.11 5.49
C ASP A 131 -8.94 4.13 4.74
N LYS A 132 -9.73 3.07 4.86
CA LYS A 132 -11.05 2.97 4.22
C LYS A 132 -12.09 3.98 4.74
N ASN A 133 -11.83 4.62 5.88
CA ASN A 133 -12.69 5.66 6.47
C ASN A 133 -12.25 7.08 6.05
N SER A 134 -11.09 7.20 5.40
CA SER A 134 -10.66 8.43 4.76
C SER A 134 -11.58 8.84 3.61
N LYS A 135 -11.62 10.12 3.26
CA LYS A 135 -12.45 10.65 2.16
C LYS A 135 -12.01 10.19 0.76
N GLY A 136 -10.90 9.46 0.68
CA GLY A 136 -10.36 8.89 -0.54
C GLY A 136 -9.04 8.19 -0.27
N ASN A 137 -8.38 7.74 -1.34
CA ASN A 137 -7.05 7.15 -1.27
C ASN A 137 -5.96 8.23 -1.18
N THR A 138 -4.71 7.79 -1.14
CA THR A 138 -3.52 8.66 -1.05
C THR A 138 -3.42 9.68 -2.19
N LEU A 139 -3.86 9.33 -3.40
CA LEU A 139 -3.89 10.29 -4.53
C LEU A 139 -4.91 11.39 -4.29
N ALA A 140 -6.10 11.03 -3.79
CA ALA A 140 -7.13 12.00 -3.44
C ALA A 140 -6.68 12.90 -2.28
N LEU A 141 -5.93 12.37 -1.30
CA LEU A 141 -5.32 13.17 -0.23
C LEU A 141 -4.31 14.18 -0.79
N VAL A 142 -3.40 13.76 -1.65
CA VAL A 142 -2.39 14.64 -2.25
C VAL A 142 -3.04 15.73 -3.09
N ALA A 143 -4.02 15.36 -3.93
CA ALA A 143 -4.81 16.32 -4.69
C ALA A 143 -5.57 17.30 -3.79
N TYR A 144 -6.10 16.83 -2.66
CA TYR A 144 -6.76 17.69 -1.67
C TYR A 144 -5.78 18.67 -1.01
N LEU A 145 -4.55 18.26 -0.72
CA LEU A 145 -3.53 19.11 -0.08
C LEU A 145 -2.88 20.11 -1.05
N GLN A 146 -2.95 19.85 -2.35
CA GLN A 146 -2.32 20.67 -3.38
C GLN A 146 -2.82 22.13 -3.31
N GLY A 147 -1.87 23.07 -3.15
CA GLY A 147 -2.16 24.50 -3.10
C GLY A 147 -2.77 25.00 -1.78
N LYS A 148 -2.92 24.15 -0.76
CA LYS A 148 -3.36 24.62 0.57
C LYS A 148 -2.26 25.40 1.28
N ALA A 149 -2.68 26.40 2.06
CA ALA A 149 -1.76 27.23 2.84
C ALA A 149 -0.92 26.38 3.80
N GLY A 150 0.38 26.68 3.88
CA GLY A 150 1.31 25.96 4.75
C GLY A 150 1.73 24.57 4.25
N ILE A 151 1.21 24.09 3.12
CA ILE A 151 1.69 22.86 2.46
C ILE A 151 2.70 23.24 1.38
N ALA A 152 3.97 22.87 1.58
CA ALA A 152 5.02 23.09 0.59
C ALA A 152 5.00 22.01 -0.51
N LEU A 153 4.75 20.76 -0.13
CA LEU A 153 4.74 19.61 -1.03
C LEU A 153 3.90 18.47 -0.43
N ALA A 154 3.22 17.70 -1.28
CA ALA A 154 2.57 16.47 -0.90
C ALA A 154 2.75 15.45 -2.03
N GLU A 155 3.20 14.25 -1.69
CA GLU A 155 3.47 13.18 -2.65
C GLU A 155 2.99 11.83 -2.11
N PRO A 156 2.39 10.97 -2.95
CA PRO A 156 2.10 9.60 -2.53
C PRO A 156 3.40 8.83 -2.35
N ASP A 157 3.48 8.00 -1.32
CA ASP A 157 4.53 7.00 -1.20
C ASP A 157 4.12 5.76 -2.02
N PHE A 158 4.99 5.31 -2.92
CA PHE A 158 4.71 4.18 -3.82
C PHE A 158 5.54 2.96 -3.44
N ILE A 159 4.98 1.78 -3.68
CA ILE A 159 5.68 0.50 -3.52
C ILE A 159 6.16 0.01 -4.88
N LEU A 160 7.47 -0.11 -5.07
CA LEU A 160 8.01 -0.76 -6.26
C LEU A 160 7.87 -2.29 -6.13
N SER A 161 7.17 -2.91 -7.07
CA SER A 161 7.13 -4.36 -7.22
C SER A 161 8.38 -4.81 -7.95
N LEU A 162 9.26 -5.57 -7.28
CA LEU A 162 10.47 -6.09 -7.93
C LEU A 162 10.09 -7.29 -8.82
N PRO A 163 10.44 -7.28 -10.12
CA PRO A 163 10.21 -8.43 -10.97
C PRO A 163 11.05 -9.62 -10.47
N GLY A 164 10.40 -10.71 -10.04
CA GLY A 164 11.05 -11.97 -9.66
C GLY A 164 10.79 -12.48 -8.23
N ALA A 165 9.91 -11.86 -7.44
CA ALA A 165 9.46 -12.43 -6.16
C ALA A 165 8.75 -13.80 -6.30
N ASP A 166 8.31 -14.14 -7.51
CA ASP A 166 7.77 -15.44 -7.92
C ASP A 166 8.81 -16.58 -8.02
N LYS A 167 10.12 -16.33 -7.85
CA LYS A 167 11.11 -17.41 -7.88
C LYS A 167 11.20 -18.09 -6.50
N PRO A 168 10.92 -19.40 -6.39
CA PRO A 168 11.17 -20.14 -5.16
C PRO A 168 12.62 -19.94 -4.74
N ILE A 169 12.84 -19.52 -3.50
CA ILE A 169 14.19 -19.50 -2.92
C ILE A 169 14.67 -20.96 -2.91
N PRO A 170 15.71 -21.32 -3.69
CA PRO A 170 16.19 -22.70 -3.67
C PRO A 170 16.66 -23.03 -2.24
N PRO A 171 16.39 -24.24 -1.73
CA PRO A 171 16.82 -24.61 -0.39
C PRO A 171 18.33 -24.39 -0.28
N ARG A 172 18.72 -23.64 0.77
CA ARG A 172 20.11 -23.34 1.08
C ARG A 172 20.84 -24.68 1.19
N ARG A 173 21.71 -25.00 0.22
CA ARG A 173 22.59 -26.16 0.33
C ARG A 173 23.47 -25.94 1.55
N VAL A 174 23.17 -26.63 2.64
CA VAL A 174 24.09 -26.76 3.76
C VAL A 174 25.27 -27.53 3.19
N ALA A 175 26.42 -26.86 3.03
CA ALA A 175 27.64 -27.50 2.58
C ALA A 175 27.97 -28.62 3.56
N GLY A 176 27.78 -29.86 3.12
CA GLY A 176 28.18 -31.04 3.87
C GLY A 176 29.68 -30.97 4.12
N SER A 177 30.05 -30.91 5.39
CA SER A 177 31.40 -31.14 5.86
C SER A 177 31.84 -32.54 5.44
N GLN A 178 32.58 -32.66 4.35
CA GLN A 178 33.36 -33.86 4.06
C GLN A 178 34.46 -33.97 5.12
N GLN A 179 34.24 -34.86 6.10
CA GLN A 179 35.32 -35.47 6.86
C GLN A 179 36.24 -36.20 5.88
N ARG A 180 37.47 -35.70 5.73
CA ARG A 180 38.56 -36.52 5.20
C ARG A 180 39.21 -37.26 6.36
N ARG A 181 39.23 -38.58 6.23
CA ARG A 181 40.06 -39.50 7.00
C ARG A 181 41.51 -39.35 6.59
#